data_AF-A0A8S9YKF6-F1
#
_entry.id   AF-A0A8S9YKF6-F1
#
_cell.length_a   1.000
_cell.length_b   1.000
_cell.length_c   1.000
_cell.angle_alpha   90.00
_cell.angle_beta   90.00
_cell.angle_gamma   90.00
#
_symmetry.space_group_name_H-M   'P 1'
#
loop_
_entity.id
_entity.type
_entity.pdbx_description
1 polymer ?
#
loop_
_entity_poly.entity_id
_entity_poly.type
_entity_poly.pdbx_seq_one_letter_code
_entity_poly.pdbx_strand_id
1 'polypeptide(L)'
;MREVIILGIGQAGTQLSNATWELLCLEHGIKPDGHLFDSLNSEDCLNNQTFFQDTPTGQQVPRAVIVDLEPTVIDEIRTGVYRGLFHPDQLVTSIEDASNNYARGFYSVGRRVINRVLAQVRRATEACDMFQGFFVINSFGGGTGSGFTSLALNHLATDYAKRSKIQVGIYPGPRLSTGIVEPYNSVLTFNSSMEQSELSILIDNESLYDLCGTGLGVPRPTYTDVNRIVAVIFSCMTVSLRFESPLNADLTQLETNLVPYPKIHFPIVSHAPITSTERSGHEVFNTSDLTRLLFEPGNQMLNVDLSQGRIMSCCIQYRGDIAAQDVSKAVLDLKCRRMLQFVDWCPTGFKLGIASQPPTIPSYSGMAKTTRSATLLMNTSAVNQAIQKVDSKFDMLFHKRAFVHWYVSEGMEEGEFPEAREVLHVLEQDYLGVTEPTKQNQASPTTVRVNTQDGSEQPDDNISQSNHAVRWTDIAVDEPSIQAVPEDEDSHSTSSSSTSTAIYNLKVPQTRIGYHSR
;
A
#
# COMPACT_ATOMS: atom_id res chain seq x y z
N MET A 1 -13.28 -1.96 20.06
CA MET A 1 -13.26 -2.85 18.88
C MET A 1 -13.27 -1.97 17.65
N ARG A 2 -12.80 -2.48 16.51
CA ARG A 2 -12.45 -1.65 15.35
C ARG A 2 -12.94 -2.34 14.08
N GLU A 3 -14.23 -2.23 13.80
CA GLU A 3 -14.87 -2.98 12.72
C GLU A 3 -14.70 -2.29 11.36
N VAL A 4 -14.39 -3.09 10.35
CA VAL A 4 -14.14 -2.62 8.99
C VAL A 4 -14.92 -3.50 8.01
N ILE A 5 -15.49 -2.87 6.98
CA ILE A 5 -16.26 -3.57 5.95
C ILE A 5 -15.46 -3.56 4.65
N ILE A 6 -15.32 -4.72 4.02
CA ILE A 6 -14.67 -4.86 2.71
C ILE A 6 -15.75 -4.92 1.61
N LEU A 7 -15.67 -3.96 0.69
CA LEU A 7 -16.52 -3.87 -0.50
C LEU A 7 -15.73 -4.33 -1.72
N GLY A 8 -16.06 -5.49 -2.27
CA GLY A 8 -15.45 -6.01 -3.50
C GLY A 8 -16.34 -5.70 -4.70
N ILE A 9 -15.89 -4.88 -5.65
CA ILE A 9 -16.73 -4.40 -6.76
C ILE A 9 -16.17 -4.83 -8.12
N GLY A 10 -17.05 -5.45 -8.92
CA GLY A 10 -16.76 -5.98 -10.26
C GLY A 10 -15.92 -7.25 -10.23
N GLN A 11 -15.62 -7.80 -11.40
CA GLN A 11 -14.86 -9.05 -11.53
C GLN A 11 -13.52 -9.01 -10.79
N ALA A 12 -12.69 -7.99 -11.03
CA ALA A 12 -11.36 -7.89 -10.42
C ALA A 12 -11.45 -7.72 -8.89
N GLY A 13 -12.37 -6.87 -8.41
CA GLY A 13 -12.61 -6.68 -6.98
C GLY A 13 -13.13 -7.95 -6.30
N THR A 14 -14.01 -8.69 -6.96
CA THR A 14 -14.59 -9.95 -6.46
C THR A 14 -13.54 -11.05 -6.36
N GLN A 15 -12.74 -11.26 -7.41
CA GLN A 15 -11.69 -12.28 -7.40
C GLN A 15 -10.59 -11.97 -6.38
N LEU A 16 -10.20 -10.70 -6.26
CA LEU A 16 -9.23 -10.28 -5.25
C LEU A 16 -9.80 -10.39 -3.83
N SER A 17 -11.08 -10.04 -3.64
CA SER A 17 -11.76 -10.23 -2.35
C SER A 17 -11.78 -11.69 -1.94
N ASN A 18 -12.05 -12.62 -2.88
CA ASN A 18 -12.05 -14.06 -2.59
C ASN A 18 -10.67 -14.54 -2.09
N ALA A 19 -9.59 -14.16 -2.79
CA ALA A 19 -8.22 -14.50 -2.38
C ALA A 19 -7.84 -13.86 -1.03
N THR A 20 -8.32 -12.65 -0.77
CA THR A 20 -8.08 -11.92 0.48
C THR A 20 -8.79 -12.59 1.66
N TRP A 21 -10.07 -12.92 1.51
CA TRP A 21 -10.86 -13.58 2.55
C TRP A 21 -10.34 -14.99 2.85
N GLU A 22 -9.92 -15.74 1.83
CA GLU A 22 -9.24 -17.01 2.01
C GLU A 22 -8.00 -16.86 2.90
N LEU A 23 -7.14 -15.88 2.62
CA LEU A 23 -5.95 -15.65 3.42
C LEU A 23 -6.28 -15.21 4.85
N LEU A 24 -7.27 -14.34 5.03
CA LEU A 24 -7.73 -13.92 6.36
C LEU A 24 -8.27 -15.10 7.17
N CYS A 25 -9.05 -16.00 6.55
CA CYS A 25 -9.50 -17.22 7.21
C CYS A 25 -8.33 -18.10 7.66
N LEU A 26 -7.31 -18.25 6.82
CA LEU A 26 -6.10 -19.02 7.18
C LEU A 26 -5.30 -18.37 8.31
N GLU A 27 -5.20 -17.04 8.35
CA GLU A 27 -4.51 -16.32 9.43
C GLU A 27 -5.24 -16.42 10.78
N HIS A 28 -6.57 -16.38 10.76
CA HIS A 28 -7.40 -16.45 11.96
C HIS A 28 -7.80 -17.87 12.36
N GLY A 29 -7.39 -18.89 11.58
CA GLY A 29 -7.73 -20.29 11.86
C GLY A 29 -9.22 -20.59 11.72
N ILE A 30 -9.86 -20.00 10.72
CA ILE A 30 -11.28 -20.19 10.39
C ILE A 30 -11.37 -21.23 9.26
N LYS A 31 -12.15 -22.29 9.49
CA LYS A 31 -12.47 -23.31 8.48
C LYS A 31 -13.34 -22.70 7.37
N PRO A 32 -13.38 -23.29 6.16
CA PRO A 32 -14.26 -22.81 5.09
C PRO A 32 -15.76 -22.76 5.44
N ASP A 33 -16.18 -23.54 6.43
CA ASP A 33 -17.56 -23.54 6.96
C ASP A 33 -17.83 -22.37 7.93
N GLY A 34 -16.82 -21.54 8.23
CA GLY A 34 -16.91 -20.41 9.16
C GLY A 34 -16.70 -20.77 10.63
N HIS A 35 -16.48 -22.04 10.98
CA HIS A 35 -16.12 -22.44 12.34
C HIS A 35 -14.62 -22.37 12.60
N LEU A 36 -14.23 -22.05 13.84
CA LEU A 36 -12.82 -22.05 14.25
C LEU A 36 -12.24 -23.49 14.27
N PHE A 37 -10.93 -23.61 14.06
CA PHE A 37 -10.21 -24.86 14.32
C PHE A 37 -10.14 -25.14 15.84
N ASP A 38 -10.48 -26.36 16.24
CA ASP A 38 -10.57 -26.79 17.66
C ASP A 38 -9.23 -26.74 18.42
N SER A 39 -8.12 -26.51 17.70
CA SER A 39 -6.75 -26.48 18.22
C SER A 39 -6.24 -25.09 18.62
N LEU A 40 -7.01 -24.02 18.41
CA LEU A 40 -6.63 -22.65 18.74
C LEU A 40 -7.33 -22.21 20.02
N ASN A 41 -6.55 -21.83 21.04
CA ASN A 41 -7.09 -21.25 22.26
C ASN A 41 -7.73 -19.89 21.93
N SER A 42 -8.91 -19.64 22.51
CA SER A 42 -9.71 -18.43 22.32
C SER A 42 -9.00 -17.11 22.69
N GLU A 43 -7.87 -17.17 23.41
CA GLU A 43 -7.07 -15.99 23.75
C GLU A 43 -6.18 -15.49 22.60
N ASP A 44 -5.68 -16.36 21.70
CA ASP A 44 -4.89 -15.91 20.54
C ASP A 44 -5.77 -15.27 19.44
N CYS A 45 -7.10 -15.45 19.53
CA CYS A 45 -8.10 -14.96 18.57
C CYS A 45 -8.85 -13.69 19.03
N LEU A 46 -8.37 -13.01 20.07
CA LEU A 46 -9.04 -11.89 20.76
C LEU A 46 -9.44 -10.69 19.87
N ASN A 47 -9.00 -10.63 18.60
CA ASN A 47 -9.32 -9.54 17.66
C ASN A 47 -9.95 -9.98 16.32
N ASN A 48 -10.48 -11.20 16.22
CA ASN A 48 -11.16 -11.68 15.00
C ASN A 48 -12.41 -10.85 14.62
N GLN A 49 -12.98 -10.10 15.56
CA GLN A 49 -14.25 -9.37 15.38
C GLN A 49 -14.16 -8.12 14.48
N THR A 50 -12.94 -7.71 14.13
CA THR A 50 -12.68 -6.56 13.27
C THR A 50 -13.22 -6.78 11.85
N PHE A 51 -12.95 -7.95 11.27
CA PHE A 51 -13.41 -8.36 9.94
C PHE A 51 -14.50 -9.42 9.97
N PHE A 52 -14.69 -10.14 11.08
CA PHE A 52 -15.71 -11.18 11.19
C PHE A 52 -16.80 -10.78 12.18
N GLN A 53 -18.00 -11.31 11.94
CA GLN A 53 -19.16 -11.22 12.82
C GLN A 53 -19.42 -12.61 13.41
N ASP A 54 -19.51 -12.69 14.74
CA ASP A 54 -19.86 -13.94 15.41
C ASP A 54 -21.37 -14.15 15.36
N THR A 55 -21.81 -15.29 14.84
CA THR A 55 -23.20 -15.71 14.92
C THR A 55 -23.45 -16.59 16.15
N PRO A 56 -24.69 -16.66 16.67
CA PRO A 56 -25.04 -17.48 17.84
C PRO A 56 -24.73 -18.98 17.67
N THR A 57 -24.60 -19.45 16.43
CA THR A 57 -24.23 -20.85 16.10
C THR A 57 -22.72 -21.10 16.21
N GLY A 58 -21.91 -20.09 16.55
CA GLY A 58 -20.45 -20.20 16.61
C GLY A 58 -19.78 -20.14 15.23
N GLN A 59 -20.49 -19.66 14.21
CA GLN A 59 -19.95 -19.42 12.87
C GLN A 59 -19.49 -17.96 12.74
N GLN A 60 -18.29 -17.75 12.22
CA GLN A 60 -17.73 -16.43 11.95
C GLN A 60 -18.01 -16.05 10.49
N VAL A 61 -18.85 -15.03 10.31
CA VAL A 61 -19.26 -14.54 8.98
C VAL A 61 -18.45 -13.29 8.62
N PRO A 62 -17.83 -13.21 7.43
CA PRO A 62 -17.12 -12.01 6.98
C PRO A 62 -18.00 -10.76 6.95
N ARG A 63 -17.45 -9.61 7.35
CA ARG A 63 -18.02 -8.27 7.12
C ARG A 63 -17.67 -7.81 5.70
N ALA A 64 -18.28 -8.48 4.71
CA ALA A 64 -18.06 -8.22 3.31
C ALA A 64 -19.36 -7.86 2.59
N VAL A 65 -19.26 -7.03 1.56
CA VAL A 65 -20.30 -6.92 0.52
C VAL A 65 -19.60 -7.04 -0.82
N ILE A 66 -19.94 -8.09 -1.57
CA ILE A 66 -19.34 -8.40 -2.86
C ILE A 66 -20.40 -8.14 -3.92
N VAL A 67 -20.07 -7.30 -4.89
CA VAL A 67 -21.00 -6.82 -5.90
C VAL A 67 -20.40 -7.00 -7.28
N ASP A 68 -21.17 -7.62 -8.15
CA ASP A 68 -20.89 -7.62 -9.58
C ASP A 68 -22.19 -7.47 -10.37
N LEU A 69 -22.10 -6.79 -11.51
CA LEU A 69 -23.22 -6.62 -12.42
C LEU A 69 -23.43 -7.87 -13.30
N GLU A 70 -22.46 -8.77 -13.30
CA GLU A 70 -22.54 -10.09 -13.94
C GLU A 70 -22.53 -11.20 -12.87
N PRO A 71 -23.31 -12.29 -13.02
CA PRO A 71 -23.37 -13.34 -11.99
C PRO A 71 -22.17 -14.29 -12.00
N THR A 72 -21.44 -14.43 -13.12
CA THR A 72 -20.44 -15.48 -13.37
C THR A 72 -19.41 -15.60 -12.24
N VAL A 73 -18.77 -14.50 -11.86
CA VAL A 73 -17.68 -14.50 -10.88
C VAL A 73 -18.20 -14.72 -9.46
N ILE A 74 -19.40 -14.23 -9.15
CA ILE A 74 -20.01 -14.43 -7.84
C ILE A 74 -20.52 -15.87 -7.69
N ASP A 75 -21.01 -16.49 -8.78
CA ASP A 75 -21.43 -17.88 -8.78
C ASP A 75 -20.26 -18.84 -8.54
N GLU A 76 -19.03 -18.48 -8.94
CA GLU A 76 -17.81 -19.19 -8.54
C GLU A 76 -17.61 -19.17 -7.01
N ILE A 77 -17.92 -18.06 -6.33
CA ILE A 77 -17.86 -17.99 -4.85
C ILE A 77 -18.96 -18.85 -4.23
N ARG A 78 -20.18 -18.82 -4.79
CA ARG A 78 -21.34 -19.59 -4.30
C ARG A 78 -21.15 -21.11 -4.45
N THR A 79 -20.37 -21.54 -5.44
CA THR A 79 -20.09 -22.96 -5.70
C THR A 79 -18.71 -23.41 -5.21
N GLY A 80 -17.86 -22.45 -4.82
CA GLY A 80 -16.49 -22.68 -4.37
C GLY A 80 -16.38 -23.26 -2.96
N VAL A 81 -15.13 -23.34 -2.50
CA VAL A 81 -14.76 -23.92 -1.20
C VAL A 81 -15.38 -23.14 -0.03
N TYR A 82 -15.42 -21.81 -0.14
CA TYR A 82 -15.94 -20.89 0.88
C TYR A 82 -17.43 -20.54 0.73
N ARG A 83 -18.21 -21.40 0.06
CA ARG A 83 -19.65 -21.17 -0.15
C ARG A 83 -20.46 -21.01 1.15
N GLY A 84 -20.00 -21.63 2.23
CA GLY A 84 -20.66 -21.58 3.54
C GLY A 84 -20.26 -20.37 4.37
N LEU A 85 -19.20 -19.65 3.98
CA LEU A 85 -18.61 -18.56 4.75
C LEU A 85 -19.41 -17.26 4.61
N PHE A 86 -19.82 -16.91 3.39
CA PHE A 86 -20.52 -15.66 3.11
C PHE A 86 -22.03 -15.80 3.30
N HIS A 87 -22.66 -14.78 3.86
CA HIS A 87 -24.12 -14.73 3.87
C HIS A 87 -24.63 -14.45 2.44
N PRO A 88 -25.65 -15.16 1.93
CA PRO A 88 -26.10 -15.02 0.54
C PRO A 88 -26.52 -13.59 0.18
N ASP A 89 -27.06 -12.83 1.15
CA ASP A 89 -27.43 -11.43 0.96
C ASP A 89 -26.22 -10.50 0.72
N GLN A 90 -25.01 -10.88 1.18
CA GLN A 90 -23.77 -10.10 0.96
C GLN A 90 -23.26 -10.22 -0.48
N LEU A 91 -23.72 -11.23 -1.23
CA LEU A 91 -23.33 -11.52 -2.60
C LEU A 91 -24.38 -10.96 -3.57
N VAL A 92 -24.20 -9.71 -4.00
CA VAL A 92 -25.16 -9.00 -4.85
C VAL A 92 -24.77 -9.13 -6.32
N THR A 93 -25.65 -9.76 -7.10
CA THR A 93 -25.50 -9.91 -8.56
C THR A 93 -26.58 -9.15 -9.32
N SER A 94 -26.24 -8.73 -10.55
CA SER A 94 -27.19 -8.33 -11.60
C SER A 94 -27.13 -9.29 -12.79
N ILE A 95 -27.98 -9.06 -13.78
CA ILE A 95 -28.08 -9.87 -15.02
C ILE A 95 -27.34 -9.18 -16.18
N GLU A 96 -27.34 -7.84 -16.20
CA GLU A 96 -26.74 -7.02 -17.24
C GLU A 96 -25.36 -6.54 -16.81
N ASP A 97 -24.35 -6.73 -17.65
CA ASP A 97 -22.99 -6.25 -17.42
C ASP A 97 -22.81 -4.78 -17.83
N ALA A 98 -21.71 -4.19 -17.36
CA ALA A 98 -21.29 -2.86 -17.76
C ALA A 98 -20.47 -2.85 -19.08
N SER A 99 -20.11 -4.01 -19.65
CA SER A 99 -19.39 -4.16 -20.93
C SER A 99 -18.19 -3.23 -21.10
N ASN A 100 -17.35 -3.10 -20.07
CA ASN A 100 -16.20 -2.18 -20.03
C ASN A 100 -16.54 -0.69 -20.26
N ASN A 101 -17.77 -0.26 -19.97
CA ASN A 101 -18.21 1.12 -20.10
C ASN A 101 -18.55 1.72 -18.73
N TYR A 102 -17.81 2.77 -18.33
CA TYR A 102 -18.06 3.53 -17.10
C TYR A 102 -19.50 4.04 -17.01
N ALA A 103 -20.03 4.61 -18.11
CA ALA A 103 -21.35 5.22 -18.11
C ALA A 103 -22.46 4.20 -17.82
N ARG A 104 -22.30 2.94 -18.26
CA ARG A 104 -23.23 1.86 -17.90
C ARG A 104 -23.21 1.55 -16.41
N GLY A 105 -22.01 1.50 -15.84
CA GLY A 105 -21.81 1.27 -14.42
C GLY A 105 -22.33 2.41 -13.54
N PHE A 106 -22.26 3.65 -14.01
CA PHE A 106 -22.61 4.84 -13.20
C PHE A 106 -24.05 5.34 -13.45
N TYR A 107 -24.47 5.48 -14.70
CA TYR A 107 -25.74 6.12 -15.07
C TYR A 107 -26.89 5.13 -15.31
N SER A 108 -26.65 4.01 -16.00
CA SER A 108 -27.73 3.12 -16.43
C SER A 108 -27.94 1.92 -15.52
N VAL A 109 -27.15 0.86 -15.68
CA VAL A 109 -27.30 -0.41 -14.96
C VAL A 109 -27.04 -0.24 -13.46
N GLY A 110 -26.01 0.53 -13.10
CA GLY A 110 -25.63 0.72 -11.70
C GLY A 110 -26.72 1.33 -10.82
N ARG A 111 -27.48 2.30 -11.35
CA ARG A 111 -28.59 2.94 -10.62
C ARG A 111 -29.72 1.97 -10.26
N ARG A 112 -29.90 0.88 -11.02
CA ARG A 112 -30.90 -0.15 -10.70
C ARG A 112 -30.47 -1.02 -9.52
N VAL A 113 -29.16 -1.22 -9.35
CA VAL A 113 -28.58 -2.16 -8.37
C VAL A 113 -28.14 -1.45 -7.08
N ILE A 114 -27.78 -0.17 -7.16
CA ILE A 114 -27.19 0.59 -6.04
C ILE A 114 -28.04 0.54 -4.76
N ASN A 115 -29.36 0.67 -4.85
CA ASN A 115 -30.24 0.63 -3.69
C ASN A 115 -30.16 -0.72 -2.94
N ARG A 116 -29.98 -1.83 -3.67
CA ARG A 116 -29.80 -3.16 -3.06
C ARG A 116 -28.46 -3.22 -2.33
N VAL A 117 -27.40 -2.70 -2.94
CA VAL A 117 -26.05 -2.67 -2.35
C VAL A 117 -26.02 -1.80 -1.11
N LEU A 118 -26.55 -0.58 -1.17
CA LEU A 118 -26.63 0.33 -0.02
C LEU A 118 -27.44 -0.27 1.13
N ALA A 119 -28.51 -1.02 0.85
CA ALA A 119 -29.26 -1.74 1.88
C ALA A 119 -28.41 -2.84 2.57
N GLN A 120 -27.54 -3.54 1.83
CA GLN A 120 -26.62 -4.51 2.43
C GLN A 120 -25.51 -3.85 3.23
N VAL A 121 -24.92 -2.77 2.69
CA VAL A 121 -23.92 -1.98 3.39
C VAL A 121 -24.50 -1.45 4.70
N ARG A 122 -25.74 -0.92 4.67
CA ARG A 122 -26.44 -0.45 5.85
C ARG A 122 -26.60 -1.56 6.89
N ARG A 123 -27.09 -2.75 6.48
CA ARG A 123 -27.20 -3.92 7.37
C ARG A 123 -25.85 -4.31 7.99
N ALA A 124 -24.78 -4.31 7.21
CA ALA A 124 -23.44 -4.62 7.69
C ALA A 124 -22.92 -3.55 8.68
N THR A 125 -23.19 -2.27 8.43
CA THR A 125 -22.80 -1.17 9.34
C THR A 125 -23.60 -1.16 10.63
N GLU A 126 -24.91 -1.46 10.58
CA GLU A 126 -25.77 -1.55 11.77
C GLU A 126 -25.41 -2.75 12.67
N ALA A 127 -24.78 -3.77 12.10
CA ALA A 127 -24.22 -4.92 12.83
C ALA A 127 -22.83 -4.66 13.44
N CYS A 128 -22.29 -3.44 13.32
CA CYS A 128 -21.02 -3.04 13.92
C CYS A 128 -21.26 -2.13 15.13
N ASP A 129 -20.55 -2.37 16.23
CA ASP A 129 -20.61 -1.51 17.42
C ASP A 129 -19.73 -0.27 17.22
N MET A 130 -18.52 -0.43 16.66
CA MET A 130 -17.56 0.64 16.42
C MET A 130 -16.99 0.61 15.00
N PHE A 131 -17.87 0.92 14.03
CA PHE A 131 -17.51 1.02 12.62
C PHE A 131 -16.45 2.10 12.35
N GLN A 132 -15.30 1.71 11.79
CA GLN A 132 -14.22 2.63 11.42
C GLN A 132 -14.37 3.17 10.00
N GLY A 133 -14.58 2.28 9.04
CA GLY A 133 -14.51 2.63 7.62
C GLY A 133 -14.66 1.46 6.66
N PHE A 134 -14.53 1.79 5.38
CA PHE A 134 -14.66 0.86 4.26
C PHE A 134 -13.31 0.62 3.59
N PHE A 135 -13.01 -0.63 3.24
CA PHE A 135 -12.05 -0.95 2.19
C PHE A 135 -12.81 -1.21 0.90
N VAL A 136 -12.53 -0.46 -0.16
CA VAL A 136 -13.16 -0.62 -1.47
C VAL A 136 -12.15 -1.20 -2.44
N ILE A 137 -12.37 -2.44 -2.89
CA ILE A 137 -11.48 -3.14 -3.82
C ILE A 137 -12.14 -3.13 -5.20
N ASN A 138 -11.51 -2.47 -6.16
CA ASN A 138 -12.05 -2.31 -7.51
C ASN A 138 -10.94 -2.21 -8.57
N SER A 139 -11.33 -2.23 -9.84
CA SER A 139 -10.45 -1.93 -10.97
C SER A 139 -10.78 -0.58 -11.60
N PHE A 140 -9.76 0.15 -12.07
CA PHE A 140 -9.96 1.43 -12.77
C PHE A 140 -10.30 1.24 -14.26
N GLY A 141 -9.90 0.11 -14.85
CA GLY A 141 -10.15 -0.18 -16.26
C GLY A 141 -11.55 -0.75 -16.58
N GLY A 142 -12.16 -1.49 -15.65
CA GLY A 142 -13.42 -2.21 -15.93
C GLY A 142 -14.66 -1.33 -15.78
N GLY A 143 -15.75 -1.60 -16.51
CA GLY A 143 -16.97 -0.76 -16.47
C GLY A 143 -17.67 -0.78 -15.11
N THR A 144 -17.82 -1.95 -14.50
CA THR A 144 -18.38 -2.10 -13.14
C THR A 144 -17.40 -1.58 -12.10
N GLY A 145 -16.13 -1.99 -12.19
CA GLY A 145 -15.08 -1.59 -11.25
C GLY A 145 -14.84 -0.08 -11.20
N SER A 146 -15.03 0.62 -12.31
CA SER A 146 -14.91 2.08 -12.41
C SER A 146 -16.22 2.78 -12.06
N GLY A 147 -17.22 2.63 -12.93
CA GLY A 147 -18.48 3.39 -12.88
C GLY A 147 -19.35 3.04 -11.68
N PHE A 148 -19.56 1.76 -11.40
CA PHE A 148 -20.38 1.38 -10.25
C PHE A 148 -19.69 1.73 -8.93
N THR A 149 -18.37 1.60 -8.85
CA THR A 149 -17.60 2.03 -7.67
C THR A 149 -17.72 3.52 -7.45
N SER A 150 -17.59 4.33 -8.49
CA SER A 150 -17.72 5.80 -8.40
C SER A 150 -19.12 6.19 -7.92
N LEU A 151 -20.17 5.52 -8.42
CA LEU A 151 -21.53 5.70 -7.93
C LEU A 151 -21.67 5.30 -6.45
N ALA A 152 -21.11 4.15 -6.07
CA ALA A 152 -21.15 3.67 -4.69
C ALA A 152 -20.42 4.61 -3.74
N LEU A 153 -19.23 5.10 -4.11
CA LEU A 153 -18.45 6.05 -3.33
C LEU A 153 -19.22 7.37 -3.10
N ASN A 154 -19.89 7.92 -4.12
CA ASN A 154 -20.71 9.13 -3.97
C ASN A 154 -21.82 8.95 -2.91
N HIS A 155 -22.50 7.80 -2.92
CA HIS A 155 -23.54 7.51 -1.93
C HIS A 155 -22.94 7.24 -0.54
N LEU A 156 -21.82 6.52 -0.46
CA LEU A 156 -21.14 6.26 0.81
C LEU A 156 -20.58 7.54 1.44
N ALA A 157 -20.09 8.49 0.64
CA ALA A 157 -19.65 9.77 1.13
C ALA A 157 -20.82 10.62 1.66
N THR A 158 -22.01 10.50 1.05
CA THR A 158 -23.22 11.17 1.53
C THR A 158 -23.73 10.55 2.84
N ASP A 159 -23.86 9.22 2.88
CA ASP A 159 -24.44 8.51 4.04
C ASP A 159 -23.44 8.39 5.21
N TYR A 160 -22.14 8.25 4.92
CA TYR A 160 -21.06 7.98 5.87
C TYR A 160 -19.89 8.97 5.77
N ALA A 161 -20.19 10.27 5.68
CA ALA A 161 -19.18 11.34 5.50
C ALA A 161 -18.01 11.34 6.50
N LYS A 162 -18.23 10.90 7.75
CA LYS A 162 -17.20 10.89 8.80
C LYS A 162 -16.32 9.64 8.83
N ARG A 163 -16.60 8.65 7.98
CA ARG A 163 -15.93 7.34 8.00
C ARG A 163 -14.93 7.24 6.86
N SER A 164 -13.75 6.70 7.18
CA SER A 164 -12.65 6.46 6.26
C SER A 164 -13.06 5.51 5.12
N LYS A 165 -12.74 5.84 3.88
CA LYS A 165 -12.96 5.02 2.68
C LYS A 165 -11.61 4.86 1.99
N ILE A 166 -10.98 3.71 2.23
CA ILE A 166 -9.70 3.35 1.62
C ILE A 166 -9.96 2.51 0.39
N GLN A 167 -9.53 2.99 -0.76
CA GLN A 167 -9.66 2.29 -2.02
C GLN A 167 -8.36 1.52 -2.35
N VAL A 168 -8.51 0.27 -2.77
CA VAL A 168 -7.45 -0.53 -3.38
C VAL A 168 -7.80 -0.68 -4.86
N GLY A 169 -7.20 0.18 -5.67
CA GLY A 169 -7.50 0.32 -7.10
C GLY A 169 -6.50 -0.45 -7.96
N ILE A 170 -7.01 -1.43 -8.71
CA ILE A 170 -6.22 -2.13 -9.72
C ILE A 170 -6.11 -1.23 -10.95
N TYR A 171 -4.89 -0.76 -11.17
CA TYR A 171 -4.50 0.13 -12.25
C TYR A 171 -4.23 -0.68 -13.54
N PRO A 172 -4.77 -0.25 -14.69
CA PRO A 172 -4.61 -0.97 -15.94
C PRO A 172 -3.20 -0.79 -16.53
N GLY A 173 -2.47 -1.90 -16.66
CA GLY A 173 -1.16 -1.92 -17.29
C GLY A 173 -1.23 -1.76 -18.82
N PRO A 174 -0.31 -1.01 -19.46
CA PRO A 174 -0.35 -0.77 -20.90
C PRO A 174 -0.20 -2.03 -21.77
N ARG A 175 0.51 -3.06 -21.29
CA ARG A 175 0.70 -4.32 -22.04
C ARG A 175 -0.41 -5.36 -21.81
N LEU A 176 -1.10 -5.27 -20.68
CA LEU A 176 -2.09 -6.25 -20.20
C LEU A 176 -3.53 -5.73 -20.26
N SER A 177 -3.74 -4.61 -20.96
CA SER A 177 -5.04 -3.99 -21.13
C SER A 177 -5.98 -4.91 -21.92
N THR A 178 -7.14 -5.23 -21.32
CA THR A 178 -8.17 -6.10 -21.90
C THR A 178 -9.17 -5.32 -22.75
N GLY A 179 -9.35 -4.03 -22.46
CA GLY A 179 -10.28 -3.14 -23.14
C GLY A 179 -9.60 -1.89 -23.72
N ILE A 180 -9.94 -1.54 -24.96
CA ILE A 180 -9.41 -0.35 -25.65
C ILE A 180 -9.82 0.95 -24.92
N VAL A 181 -10.96 0.92 -24.23
CA VAL A 181 -11.55 2.08 -23.52
C VAL A 181 -11.14 2.18 -22.05
N GLU A 182 -10.24 1.32 -21.57
CA GLU A 182 -9.73 1.39 -20.19
C GLU A 182 -9.16 2.76 -19.80
N PRO A 183 -8.47 3.52 -20.67
CA PRO A 183 -8.01 4.87 -20.33
C PRO A 183 -9.14 5.84 -20.00
N TYR A 184 -10.27 5.77 -20.72
CA TYR A 184 -11.45 6.59 -20.43
C TYR A 184 -12.04 6.26 -19.06
N ASN A 185 -12.23 4.97 -18.78
CA ASN A 185 -12.75 4.52 -17.49
C ASN A 185 -11.82 4.93 -16.35
N SER A 186 -10.51 4.86 -16.57
CA SER A 186 -9.51 5.21 -15.55
C SER A 186 -9.55 6.69 -15.21
N VAL A 187 -9.54 7.59 -16.20
CA VAL A 187 -9.63 9.05 -15.97
C VAL A 187 -10.90 9.42 -15.21
N LEU A 188 -12.05 8.86 -15.60
CA LEU A 188 -13.32 9.10 -14.91
C LEU A 188 -13.32 8.55 -13.47
N THR A 189 -12.72 7.38 -13.26
CA THR A 189 -12.58 6.81 -11.90
C THR A 189 -11.66 7.65 -11.05
N PHE A 190 -10.51 8.10 -11.57
CA PHE A 190 -9.58 8.95 -10.85
C PHE A 190 -10.26 10.22 -10.35
N ASN A 191 -11.09 10.85 -11.19
CA ASN A 191 -11.87 12.02 -10.80
C ASN A 191 -12.76 11.74 -9.58
N SER A 192 -13.57 10.67 -9.63
CA SER A 192 -14.45 10.29 -8.51
C SER A 192 -13.67 9.85 -7.27
N SER A 193 -12.61 9.06 -7.43
CA SER A 193 -11.74 8.61 -6.35
C SER A 193 -11.10 9.78 -5.63
N MET A 194 -10.65 10.81 -6.36
CA MET A 194 -9.99 11.98 -5.79
C MET A 194 -10.93 12.81 -4.89
N GLU A 195 -12.23 12.83 -5.19
CA GLU A 195 -13.20 13.57 -4.38
C GLU A 195 -13.71 12.78 -3.18
N GLN A 196 -13.90 11.46 -3.35
CA GLN A 196 -14.68 10.65 -2.41
C GLN A 196 -13.85 9.71 -1.55
N SER A 197 -12.60 9.41 -1.91
CA SER A 197 -11.72 8.51 -1.14
C SER A 197 -10.68 9.30 -0.34
N GLU A 198 -10.45 8.90 0.90
CA GLU A 198 -9.39 9.49 1.73
C GLU A 198 -8.00 8.91 1.41
N LEU A 199 -7.94 7.69 0.86
CA LEU A 199 -6.71 7.01 0.49
C LEU A 199 -6.95 6.02 -0.66
N SER A 200 -6.26 6.19 -1.78
CA SER A 200 -6.41 5.34 -2.97
C SER A 200 -5.09 4.68 -3.33
N ILE A 201 -4.95 3.42 -2.96
CA ILE A 201 -3.74 2.62 -3.20
C ILE A 201 -3.77 2.08 -4.62
N LEU A 202 -2.78 2.46 -5.41
CA LEU A 202 -2.66 2.05 -6.81
C LEU A 202 -1.79 0.79 -6.94
N ILE A 203 -2.34 -0.21 -7.64
CA ILE A 203 -1.67 -1.49 -7.88
C ILE A 203 -1.70 -1.77 -9.38
N ASP A 204 -0.55 -1.80 -10.03
CA ASP A 204 -0.42 -2.09 -11.46
C ASP A 204 -0.36 -3.59 -11.71
N ASN A 205 -1.24 -4.07 -12.58
CA ASN A 205 -1.19 -5.45 -13.06
C ASN A 205 0.18 -5.75 -13.68
N GLU A 206 0.73 -4.86 -14.50
CA GLU A 206 1.98 -5.12 -15.22
C GLU A 206 3.16 -5.39 -14.27
N SER A 207 3.31 -4.56 -13.24
CA SER A 207 4.28 -4.77 -12.17
C SER A 207 4.08 -6.11 -11.46
N LEU A 208 2.83 -6.50 -11.18
CA LEU A 208 2.53 -7.77 -10.54
C LEU A 208 2.87 -8.98 -11.42
N TYR A 209 2.67 -8.90 -12.74
CA TYR A 209 3.08 -9.96 -13.67
C TYR A 209 4.61 -10.07 -13.74
N ASP A 210 5.32 -8.95 -13.81
CA ASP A 210 6.78 -8.92 -13.83
C ASP A 210 7.37 -9.47 -12.50
N LEU A 211 6.73 -9.16 -11.37
CA LEU A 211 7.06 -9.67 -10.05
C LEU A 211 6.81 -11.19 -9.92
N CYS A 212 5.69 -11.70 -10.45
CA CYS A 212 5.43 -13.14 -10.51
C CYS A 212 6.50 -13.86 -11.36
N GLY A 213 6.91 -13.25 -12.48
CA GLY A 213 7.93 -13.81 -13.37
C GLY A 213 9.31 -13.87 -12.74
N THR A 214 9.76 -12.76 -12.14
CA THR A 214 11.12 -12.62 -11.58
C THR A 214 11.25 -13.22 -10.18
N GLY A 215 10.30 -12.94 -9.29
CA GLY A 215 10.29 -13.36 -7.89
C GLY A 215 9.84 -14.81 -7.69
N LEU A 216 8.67 -15.18 -8.22
CA LEU A 216 8.13 -16.55 -8.07
C LEU A 216 8.70 -17.54 -9.09
N GLY A 217 9.35 -17.05 -10.16
CA GLY A 217 9.89 -17.89 -11.23
C GLY A 217 8.81 -18.52 -12.10
N VAL A 218 7.59 -17.97 -12.11
CA VAL A 218 6.47 -18.48 -12.90
C VAL A 218 6.49 -17.83 -14.29
N PRO A 219 6.81 -18.56 -15.38
CA PRO A 219 6.99 -17.96 -16.70
C PRO A 219 5.69 -17.42 -17.32
N ARG A 220 4.53 -17.90 -16.87
CA ARG A 220 3.20 -17.44 -17.30
C ARG A 220 2.28 -17.28 -16.09
N PRO A 221 2.28 -16.10 -15.45
CA PRO A 221 1.45 -15.86 -14.27
C PRO A 221 -0.04 -15.92 -14.64
N THR A 222 -0.86 -16.49 -13.76
CA THR A 222 -2.32 -16.41 -13.85
C THR A 222 -2.86 -15.33 -12.92
N TYR A 223 -4.11 -14.90 -13.12
CA TYR A 223 -4.77 -13.98 -12.17
C TYR A 223 -4.84 -14.56 -10.75
N THR A 224 -4.85 -15.88 -10.59
CA THR A 224 -4.82 -16.50 -9.25
C THR A 224 -3.49 -16.27 -8.53
N ASP A 225 -2.37 -16.27 -9.27
CA ASP A 225 -1.05 -16.01 -8.69
C ASP A 225 -0.89 -14.53 -8.32
N VAL A 226 -1.34 -13.66 -9.22
CA VAL A 226 -1.36 -12.20 -9.02
C VAL A 226 -2.21 -11.82 -7.82
N ASN A 227 -3.46 -12.33 -7.73
CA ASN A 227 -4.37 -12.01 -6.65
C ASN A 227 -3.87 -12.52 -5.29
N ARG A 228 -3.08 -13.61 -5.25
CA ARG A 228 -2.46 -14.09 -3.99
C ARG A 228 -1.40 -13.13 -3.47
N ILE A 229 -0.57 -12.55 -4.34
CA ILE A 229 0.40 -11.53 -3.94
C ILE A 229 -0.33 -10.33 -3.34
N VAL A 230 -1.37 -9.85 -4.03
CA VAL A 230 -2.15 -8.70 -3.54
C VAL A 230 -2.88 -9.04 -2.24
N ALA A 231 -3.39 -10.27 -2.08
CA ALA A 231 -3.98 -10.72 -0.82
C ALA A 231 -2.98 -10.68 0.35
N VAL A 232 -1.74 -11.14 0.14
CA VAL A 232 -0.66 -11.04 1.15
C VAL A 232 -0.37 -9.60 1.52
N ILE A 233 -0.32 -8.71 0.52
CA ILE A 233 -0.11 -7.27 0.74
C ILE A 233 -1.24 -6.67 1.55
N PHE A 234 -2.49 -6.95 1.17
CA PHE A 234 -3.68 -6.49 1.89
C PHE A 234 -3.69 -6.99 3.34
N SER A 235 -3.32 -8.26 3.55
CA SER A 235 -3.17 -8.84 4.88
C SER A 235 -2.11 -8.10 5.70
N CYS A 236 -0.93 -7.81 5.11
CA CYS A 236 0.12 -7.07 5.78
C CYS A 236 -0.26 -5.61 6.09
N MET A 237 -1.04 -4.96 5.23
CA MET A 237 -1.51 -3.60 5.48
C MET A 237 -2.53 -3.53 6.61
N THR A 238 -3.41 -4.54 6.70
CA THR A 238 -4.47 -4.62 7.72
C THR A 238 -4.02 -5.28 9.01
N VAL A 239 -2.74 -5.65 9.13
CA VAL A 239 -2.20 -6.36 10.30
C VAL A 239 -2.41 -5.59 11.60
N SER A 240 -2.23 -4.26 11.57
CA SER A 240 -2.38 -3.35 12.69
C SER A 240 -3.82 -3.19 13.19
N LEU A 241 -4.80 -3.56 12.36
CA LEU A 241 -6.21 -3.58 12.71
C LEU A 241 -6.58 -4.92 13.37
N ARG A 242 -5.95 -6.02 12.94
CA ARG A 242 -6.32 -7.40 13.29
C ARG A 242 -5.55 -7.95 14.47
N PHE A 243 -4.29 -7.56 14.63
CA PHE A 243 -3.43 -8.05 15.69
C PHE A 243 -2.96 -6.90 16.55
N GLU A 244 -2.83 -7.16 17.85
CA GLU A 244 -2.30 -6.19 18.77
C GLU A 244 -0.82 -5.94 18.46
N SER A 245 -0.51 -4.70 18.09
CA SER A 245 0.83 -4.21 17.89
C SER A 245 1.12 -3.15 18.96
N PRO A 246 2.37 -3.05 19.46
CA PRO A 246 2.75 -1.92 20.30
C PRO A 246 2.52 -0.56 19.61
N LEU A 247 2.38 -0.54 18.28
CA LEU A 247 1.95 0.62 17.51
C LEU A 247 0.62 0.31 16.78
N ASN A 248 -0.49 0.33 17.53
CA ASN A 248 -1.83 0.07 16.99
C ASN A 248 -2.33 1.22 16.09
N ALA A 249 -2.02 1.14 14.79
CA ALA A 249 -2.49 2.09 13.78
C ALA A 249 -3.98 1.88 13.42
N ASP A 250 -4.82 2.88 13.68
CA ASP A 250 -6.19 2.97 13.15
C ASP A 250 -6.21 3.32 11.65
N LEU A 251 -7.33 3.11 10.96
CA LEU A 251 -7.51 3.58 9.57
C LEU A 251 -7.24 5.08 9.43
N THR A 252 -7.76 5.89 10.35
CA THR A 252 -7.49 7.34 10.39
C THR A 252 -6.02 7.66 10.65
N GLN A 253 -5.31 6.79 11.38
CA GLN A 253 -3.86 6.95 11.55
C GLN A 253 -3.11 6.61 10.27
N LEU A 254 -3.57 5.63 9.50
CA LEU A 254 -2.98 5.33 8.19
C LEU A 254 -3.12 6.51 7.24
N GLU A 255 -4.30 7.14 7.20
CA GLU A 255 -4.58 8.35 6.42
C GLU A 255 -3.68 9.51 6.85
N THR A 256 -3.71 9.89 8.13
CA THR A 256 -2.91 11.02 8.66
C THR A 256 -1.40 10.82 8.51
N ASN A 257 -0.93 9.58 8.48
CA ASN A 257 0.49 9.28 8.26
C ASN A 257 0.89 9.36 6.78
N LEU A 258 0.02 8.94 5.85
CA LEU A 258 0.38 8.83 4.43
C LEU A 258 -0.05 10.04 3.59
N VAL A 259 -1.07 10.77 4.01
CA VAL A 259 -1.72 11.83 3.21
C VAL A 259 -1.40 13.20 3.81
N PRO A 260 -0.38 13.91 3.29
CA PRO A 260 -0.05 15.25 3.77
C PRO A 260 -1.07 16.30 3.32
N TYR A 261 -1.65 16.10 2.13
CA TYR A 261 -2.64 16.99 1.54
C TYR A 261 -3.84 16.17 1.05
N PRO A 262 -5.09 16.63 1.26
CA PRO A 262 -6.27 15.85 0.92
C PRO A 262 -6.37 15.37 -0.52
N LYS A 263 -5.81 16.11 -1.50
CA LYS A 263 -5.80 15.69 -2.91
C LYS A 263 -4.70 14.68 -3.27
N ILE A 264 -3.63 14.63 -2.47
CA ILE A 264 -2.42 13.84 -2.73
C ILE A 264 -2.48 12.57 -1.89
N HIS A 265 -3.43 11.70 -2.22
CA HIS A 265 -3.73 10.49 -1.44
C HIS A 265 -3.54 9.19 -2.24
N PHE A 266 -2.65 9.20 -3.22
CA PHE A 266 -2.32 8.02 -4.04
C PHE A 266 -0.96 7.42 -3.65
N PRO A 267 -0.86 6.67 -2.53
CA PRO A 267 0.38 5.97 -2.19
C PRO A 267 0.60 4.76 -3.09
N ILE A 268 1.86 4.38 -3.22
CA ILE A 268 2.30 3.17 -3.91
C ILE A 268 2.74 2.14 -2.87
N VAL A 269 2.66 0.87 -3.24
CA VAL A 269 3.00 -0.26 -2.35
C VAL A 269 4.24 -0.99 -2.84
N SER A 270 5.06 -1.44 -1.90
CA SER A 270 6.09 -2.44 -2.15
C SER A 270 6.07 -3.50 -1.06
N HIS A 271 6.41 -4.74 -1.40
CA HIS A 271 6.44 -5.85 -0.45
C HIS A 271 7.69 -6.70 -0.63
N ALA A 272 8.27 -7.12 0.49
CA ALA A 272 9.44 -7.99 0.51
C ALA A 272 9.38 -8.97 1.70
N PRO A 273 9.88 -10.21 1.54
CA PRO A 273 10.44 -10.78 0.32
C PRO A 273 9.35 -11.48 -0.51
N ILE A 274 9.55 -11.54 -1.83
CA ILE A 274 8.69 -12.29 -2.75
C ILE A 274 9.52 -13.39 -3.41
N THR A 275 9.59 -14.52 -2.71
CA THR A 275 10.42 -15.65 -3.08
C THR A 275 9.60 -16.89 -3.39
N SER A 276 10.04 -17.63 -4.41
CA SER A 276 9.51 -18.95 -4.75
C SER A 276 9.86 -19.99 -3.68
N THR A 277 8.98 -20.97 -3.48
CA THR A 277 9.24 -22.13 -2.59
C THR A 277 10.55 -22.85 -2.91
N GLU A 278 10.94 -22.92 -4.19
CA GLU A 278 12.19 -23.56 -4.64
C GLU A 278 13.45 -22.79 -4.21
N ARG A 279 13.38 -21.45 -4.12
CA ARG A 279 14.51 -20.58 -3.74
C ARG A 279 14.62 -20.34 -2.23
N SER A 280 13.57 -20.65 -1.49
CA SER A 280 13.44 -20.38 -0.05
C SER A 280 14.54 -20.98 0.84
N GLY A 281 15.10 -22.14 0.47
CA GLY A 281 16.14 -22.81 1.25
C GLY A 281 17.52 -22.16 1.18
N HIS A 282 17.74 -21.24 0.22
CA HIS A 282 19.05 -20.65 -0.05
C HIS A 282 19.19 -19.20 0.42
N GLU A 283 18.06 -18.50 0.61
CA GLU A 283 18.05 -17.07 0.93
C GLU A 283 17.38 -16.81 2.29
N VAL A 284 18.19 -16.38 3.26
CA VAL A 284 17.71 -15.88 4.55
C VAL A 284 17.84 -14.36 4.55
N PHE A 285 16.73 -13.66 4.75
CA PHE A 285 16.70 -12.20 4.73
C PHE A 285 16.80 -11.61 6.14
N ASN A 286 17.77 -10.74 6.37
CA ASN A 286 17.83 -9.92 7.58
C ASN A 286 16.91 -8.70 7.46
N THR A 287 16.58 -8.06 8.59
CA THR A 287 15.73 -6.87 8.63
C THR A 287 16.28 -5.73 7.75
N SER A 288 17.60 -5.55 7.69
CA SER A 288 18.26 -4.59 6.79
C SER A 288 18.07 -4.93 5.31
N ASP A 289 18.13 -6.22 4.97
CA ASP A 289 17.99 -6.68 3.59
C ASP A 289 16.55 -6.50 3.12
N LEU A 290 15.57 -6.87 3.96
CA LEU A 290 14.15 -6.61 3.71
C LEU A 290 13.88 -5.13 3.47
N THR A 291 14.43 -4.28 4.34
CA THR A 291 14.24 -2.82 4.25
C THR A 291 14.83 -2.26 2.94
N ARG A 292 15.98 -2.79 2.49
CA ARG A 292 16.56 -2.40 1.20
C ARG A 292 15.70 -2.84 0.02
N LEU A 293 15.23 -4.09 0.04
CA LEU A 293 14.42 -4.68 -1.03
C LEU A 293 13.12 -3.91 -1.27
N LEU A 294 12.54 -3.28 -0.24
CA LEU A 294 11.32 -2.46 -0.37
C LEU A 294 11.48 -1.24 -1.28
N PHE A 295 12.70 -0.72 -1.45
CA PHE A 295 12.97 0.45 -2.30
C PHE A 295 13.51 0.06 -3.67
N GLU A 296 13.73 -1.24 -3.93
CA GLU A 296 14.15 -1.71 -5.24
C GLU A 296 12.97 -1.71 -6.23
N PRO A 297 13.16 -1.27 -7.48
CA PRO A 297 12.08 -1.17 -8.46
C PRO A 297 11.44 -2.53 -8.78
N GLY A 298 12.17 -3.64 -8.62
CA GLY A 298 11.66 -4.99 -8.85
C GLY A 298 10.56 -5.43 -7.87
N ASN A 299 10.47 -4.82 -6.69
CA ASN A 299 9.48 -5.18 -5.66
C ASN A 299 8.34 -4.14 -5.55
N GLN A 300 8.30 -3.15 -6.44
CA GLN A 300 7.26 -2.12 -6.44
C GLN A 300 6.03 -2.63 -7.20
N MET A 301 4.85 -2.34 -6.64
CA MET A 301 3.56 -2.76 -7.22
C MET A 301 3.04 -1.79 -8.27
N LEU A 302 3.75 -0.68 -8.51
CA LEU A 302 3.46 0.29 -9.55
C LEU A 302 4.76 0.57 -10.31
N ASN A 303 4.70 0.57 -11.64
CA ASN A 303 5.87 0.79 -12.49
C ASN A 303 6.22 2.29 -12.58
N VAL A 304 6.94 2.78 -11.57
CA VAL A 304 7.41 4.16 -11.44
C VAL A 304 8.88 4.22 -11.06
N ASP A 305 9.58 5.23 -11.58
CA ASP A 305 10.96 5.49 -11.20
C ASP A 305 11.01 6.43 -9.98
N LEU A 306 11.38 5.88 -8.82
CA LEU A 306 11.54 6.64 -7.58
C LEU A 306 12.64 7.71 -7.66
N SER A 307 13.63 7.56 -8.54
CA SER A 307 14.73 8.54 -8.66
C SER A 307 14.29 9.87 -9.26
N GLN A 308 13.19 9.86 -10.01
CA GLN A 308 12.58 11.04 -10.63
C GLN A 308 11.50 11.69 -9.74
N GLY A 309 11.19 11.06 -8.59
CA GLY A 309 10.20 11.56 -7.64
C GLY A 309 10.83 11.98 -6.32
N ARG A 310 10.04 12.67 -5.50
CA ARG A 310 10.35 12.91 -4.09
C ARG A 310 9.33 12.21 -3.22
N ILE A 311 9.83 11.58 -2.17
CA ILE A 311 9.05 10.90 -1.16
C ILE A 311 8.52 11.92 -0.15
N MET A 312 7.22 11.91 0.06
CA MET A 312 6.55 12.76 1.06
C MET A 312 6.40 12.05 2.40
N SER A 313 5.96 10.79 2.36
CA SER A 313 5.79 9.96 3.55
C SER A 313 5.98 8.48 3.23
N CYS A 314 6.52 7.73 4.18
CA CYS A 314 6.72 6.29 4.12
C CYS A 314 6.23 5.62 5.40
N CYS A 315 5.35 4.64 5.27
CA CYS A 315 4.99 3.72 6.34
C CYS A 315 5.48 2.32 6.00
N ILE A 316 6.31 1.73 6.87
CA ILE A 316 6.78 0.35 6.74
C ILE A 316 6.13 -0.49 7.83
N GLN A 317 5.42 -1.54 7.41
CA GLN A 317 4.79 -2.54 8.28
C GLN A 317 5.64 -3.81 8.23
N TYR A 318 6.35 -4.11 9.32
CA TYR A 318 7.12 -5.34 9.51
C TYR A 318 6.25 -6.42 10.16
N ARG A 319 6.38 -7.66 9.70
CA ARG A 319 5.71 -8.84 10.28
C ARG A 319 6.71 -9.96 10.60
N GLY A 320 6.46 -10.65 11.70
CA GLY A 320 7.19 -11.83 12.13
C GLY A 320 8.23 -11.55 13.22
N ASP A 321 9.24 -12.41 13.30
CA ASP A 321 10.29 -12.36 14.32
C ASP A 321 11.27 -11.21 14.04
N ILE A 322 10.90 -9.97 14.36
CA ILE A 322 11.69 -8.78 14.08
C ILE A 322 11.81 -7.92 15.35
N ALA A 323 13.04 -7.66 15.78
CA ALA A 323 13.32 -6.77 16.90
C ALA A 323 13.25 -5.29 16.49
N ALA A 324 12.65 -4.45 17.33
CA ALA A 324 12.53 -3.01 17.07
C ALA A 324 13.88 -2.29 16.91
N GLN A 325 14.93 -2.80 17.57
CA GLN A 325 16.29 -2.28 17.46
C GLN A 325 16.87 -2.49 16.05
N ASP A 326 16.64 -3.67 15.47
CA ASP A 326 17.12 -4.00 14.11
C ASP A 326 16.42 -3.16 13.06
N VAL A 327 15.12 -2.89 13.25
CA VAL A 327 14.33 -2.01 12.38
C VAL A 327 14.89 -0.58 12.43
N SER A 328 15.14 -0.06 13.63
CA SER A 328 15.70 1.29 13.80
C SER A 328 17.07 1.41 13.15
N LYS A 329 17.92 0.40 13.29
CA LYS A 329 19.24 0.33 12.64
C LYS A 329 19.13 0.27 11.12
N ALA A 330 18.23 -0.56 10.58
CA ALA A 330 18.01 -0.68 9.14
C ALA A 330 17.55 0.64 8.51
N VAL A 331 16.67 1.39 9.19
CA VAL A 331 16.20 2.70 8.73
C VAL A 331 17.30 3.76 8.81
N LEU A 332 18.13 3.74 9.85
CA LEU A 332 19.30 4.62 9.95
C LEU A 332 20.31 4.35 8.81
N ASP A 333 20.60 3.08 8.54
CA ASP A 333 21.49 2.69 7.43
C ASP A 333 20.94 3.17 6.08
N LEU A 334 19.63 3.08 5.88
CA LEU A 334 18.96 3.58 4.67
C LEU A 334 19.08 5.11 4.54
N LYS A 335 18.89 5.85 5.64
CA LYS A 335 19.07 7.32 5.68
C LYS A 335 20.51 7.72 5.35
N CYS A 336 21.49 7.03 5.91
CA CYS A 336 22.92 7.31 5.68
C CYS A 336 23.33 7.15 4.21
N ARG A 337 22.73 6.21 3.48
CA ARG A 337 23.07 5.95 2.07
C ARG A 337 22.58 7.04 1.11
N ARG A 338 21.71 7.96 1.55
CA ARG A 338 21.11 9.04 0.73
C ARG A 338 20.53 8.56 -0.61
N MET A 339 20.08 7.30 -0.69
CA MET A 339 19.49 6.73 -1.91
C MET A 339 18.09 7.27 -2.19
N LEU A 340 17.44 7.87 -1.19
CA LEU A 340 16.07 8.33 -1.25
C LEU A 340 16.02 9.86 -1.12
N GLN A 341 15.27 10.49 -2.02
CA GLN A 341 15.03 11.93 -1.99
C GLN A 341 13.70 12.20 -1.29
N PHE A 342 13.77 12.78 -0.08
CA PHE A 342 12.59 13.26 0.64
C PHE A 342 12.29 14.71 0.27
N VAL A 343 11.05 15.12 0.48
CA VAL A 343 10.66 16.54 0.42
C VAL A 343 11.28 17.34 1.57
N ASP A 344 11.62 18.60 1.30
CA ASP A 344 12.38 19.44 2.23
C ASP A 344 11.64 19.72 3.55
N TRP A 345 10.31 19.75 3.51
CA TRP A 345 9.45 19.99 4.66
C TRP A 345 9.16 18.71 5.50
N CYS A 346 9.57 17.53 5.02
CA CYS A 346 9.44 16.26 5.75
C CYS A 346 10.77 15.48 5.73
N PRO A 347 11.81 15.95 6.44
CA PRO A 347 13.14 15.34 6.39
C PRO A 347 13.23 13.95 7.03
N THR A 348 12.25 13.54 7.86
CA THR A 348 12.23 12.22 8.52
C THR A 348 10.86 11.55 8.45
N GLY A 349 10.36 11.29 7.24
CA GLY A 349 9.04 10.73 6.96
C GLY A 349 8.87 9.21 7.14
N PHE A 350 9.65 8.53 7.99
CA PHE A 350 9.48 7.09 8.22
C PHE A 350 8.58 6.80 9.41
N LYS A 351 7.50 6.06 9.17
CA LYS A 351 6.61 5.49 10.19
C LYS A 351 6.77 3.96 10.17
N LEU A 352 6.92 3.35 11.34
CA LEU A 352 7.33 1.95 11.45
C LEU A 352 6.30 1.19 12.30
N GLY A 353 5.66 0.18 11.73
CA GLY A 353 4.78 -0.76 12.43
C GLY A 353 5.46 -2.13 12.56
N ILE A 354 5.29 -2.81 13.69
CA ILE A 354 5.84 -4.15 13.91
C ILE A 354 4.73 -5.05 14.46
N ALA A 355 4.47 -6.16 13.78
CA ALA A 355 3.60 -7.22 14.26
C ALA A 355 4.41 -8.50 14.45
N SER A 356 4.26 -9.14 15.62
CA SER A 356 4.99 -10.37 15.97
C SER A 356 4.55 -11.59 15.15
N GLN A 357 3.31 -11.57 14.62
CA GLN A 357 2.78 -12.69 13.85
C GLN A 357 3.39 -12.73 12.43
N PRO A 358 3.97 -13.87 12.01
CA PRO A 358 4.49 -14.03 10.66
C PRO A 358 3.34 -14.02 9.63
N PRO A 359 3.63 -13.66 8.37
CA PRO A 359 2.64 -13.76 7.31
C PRO A 359 2.29 -15.24 7.05
N THR A 360 0.99 -15.53 6.96
CA THR A 360 0.55 -16.86 6.51
C THR A 360 0.57 -16.89 4.99
N ILE A 361 1.01 -18.00 4.42
CA ILE A 361 0.99 -18.21 2.98
C ILE A 361 0.30 -19.55 2.71
N PRO A 362 -0.71 -19.59 1.82
CA PRO A 362 -1.42 -20.83 1.51
C PRO A 362 -0.44 -21.91 1.01
N SER A 363 -0.61 -23.15 1.46
CA SER A 363 0.33 -24.25 1.18
C SER A 363 0.45 -24.62 -0.30
N TYR A 364 -0.59 -24.35 -1.09
CA TYR A 364 -0.61 -24.58 -2.53
C TYR A 364 -0.13 -23.35 -3.34
N SER A 365 0.24 -22.26 -2.67
CA SER A 365 0.82 -21.08 -3.33
C SER A 365 2.25 -21.39 -3.80
N GLY A 366 2.65 -20.81 -4.93
CA GLY A 366 4.05 -20.83 -5.38
C GLY A 366 4.99 -19.99 -4.51
N MET A 367 4.43 -19.20 -3.58
CA MET A 367 5.19 -18.39 -2.62
C MET A 367 5.75 -19.22 -1.47
N ALA A 368 7.01 -18.97 -1.14
CA ALA A 368 7.67 -19.55 0.01
C ALA A 368 7.07 -19.03 1.32
N LYS A 369 6.95 -19.90 2.33
CA LYS A 369 6.66 -19.47 3.70
C LYS A 369 7.81 -18.62 4.23
N THR A 370 7.50 -17.42 4.72
CA THR A 370 8.48 -16.47 5.24
C THR A 370 8.27 -16.28 6.74
N THR A 371 9.35 -16.28 7.50
CA THR A 371 9.32 -16.00 8.96
C THR A 371 9.27 -14.50 9.24
N ARG A 372 9.68 -13.68 8.27
CA ARG A 372 9.79 -12.24 8.34
C ARG A 372 9.35 -11.64 7.01
N SER A 373 8.56 -10.58 7.05
CA SER A 373 8.21 -9.79 5.88
C SER A 373 8.08 -8.31 6.22
N ALA A 374 8.10 -7.49 5.20
CA ALA A 374 7.87 -6.07 5.32
C ALA A 374 7.03 -5.58 4.14
N THR A 375 6.13 -4.63 4.41
CA THR A 375 5.34 -3.94 3.39
C THR A 375 5.52 -2.45 3.56
N LEU A 376 5.91 -1.77 2.48
CA LEU A 376 6.04 -0.32 2.40
C LEU A 376 4.80 0.26 1.72
N LEU A 377 4.21 1.26 2.37
CA LEU A 377 3.27 2.19 1.80
C LEU A 377 3.99 3.54 1.70
N MET A 378 4.21 4.04 0.50
CA MET A 378 4.91 5.30 0.29
C MET A 378 4.08 6.26 -0.55
N ASN A 379 3.94 7.48 -0.07
CA ASN A 379 3.39 8.58 -0.86
C ASN A 379 4.56 9.31 -1.53
N THR A 380 4.62 9.23 -2.85
CA THR A 380 5.71 9.77 -3.67
C THR A 380 5.13 10.50 -4.87
N SER A 381 5.78 11.57 -5.30
CA SER A 381 5.41 12.26 -6.53
C SER A 381 5.70 11.46 -7.80
N ALA A 382 6.45 10.36 -7.69
CA ALA A 382 6.69 9.45 -8.81
C ALA A 382 5.40 8.87 -9.40
N VAL A 383 4.29 8.87 -8.64
CA VAL A 383 2.96 8.46 -9.11
C VAL A 383 2.48 9.27 -10.33
N ASN A 384 2.96 10.51 -10.51
CA ASN A 384 2.68 11.31 -11.70
C ASN A 384 3.06 10.59 -13.00
N GLN A 385 4.12 9.77 -13.00
CA GLN A 385 4.49 9.01 -14.19
C GLN A 385 3.41 7.98 -14.58
N ALA A 386 2.68 7.42 -13.61
CA ALA A 386 1.57 6.53 -13.88
C ALA A 386 0.36 7.32 -14.41
N ILE A 387 0.02 8.45 -13.77
CA ILE A 387 -1.09 9.31 -14.20
C ILE A 387 -0.88 9.81 -15.64
N GLN A 388 0.32 10.31 -15.97
CA GLN A 388 0.69 10.76 -17.32
C GLN A 388 0.57 9.67 -18.39
N LYS A 389 0.82 8.40 -18.04
CA LYS A 389 0.64 7.26 -18.97
C LYS A 389 -0.84 7.05 -19.31
N VAL A 390 -1.76 7.28 -18.37
CA VAL A 390 -3.21 7.24 -18.67
C VAL A 390 -3.61 8.44 -19.50
N ASP A 391 -3.18 9.64 -19.09
CA ASP A 391 -3.56 10.90 -19.74
C ASP A 391 -3.14 10.94 -21.21
N SER A 392 -1.89 10.55 -21.52
CA SER A 392 -1.42 10.49 -22.91
C SER A 392 -2.24 9.53 -23.79
N LYS A 393 -2.71 8.41 -23.24
CA LYS A 393 -3.59 7.47 -23.95
C LYS A 393 -5.01 7.98 -24.08
N PHE A 394 -5.53 8.61 -23.03
CA PHE A 394 -6.82 9.28 -23.03
C PHE A 394 -6.85 10.34 -24.14
N ASP A 395 -5.85 11.20 -24.18
CA ASP A 395 -5.74 12.28 -25.16
C ASP A 395 -5.69 11.68 -26.57
N MET A 396 -4.88 10.64 -26.82
CA MET A 396 -4.82 9.98 -28.13
C MET A 396 -6.18 9.48 -28.63
N LEU A 397 -7.01 8.91 -27.74
CA LEU A 397 -8.34 8.41 -28.07
C LEU A 397 -9.34 9.56 -28.25
N PHE A 398 -9.33 10.53 -27.33
CA PHE A 398 -10.30 11.62 -27.28
C PHE A 398 -10.10 12.62 -28.43
N HIS A 399 -8.86 12.87 -28.86
CA HIS A 399 -8.58 13.70 -30.04
C HIS A 399 -9.28 13.19 -31.31
N LYS A 400 -9.47 11.86 -31.42
CA LYS A 400 -10.21 11.24 -32.53
C LYS A 400 -11.70 11.03 -32.23
N ARG A 401 -12.16 11.42 -31.03
CA ARG A 401 -13.49 11.10 -30.49
C ARG A 401 -13.83 9.61 -30.62
N ALA A 402 -12.81 8.75 -30.52
CA ALA A 402 -13.00 7.31 -30.65
C ALA A 402 -13.80 6.80 -29.44
N PHE A 403 -14.79 5.95 -29.68
CA PHE A 403 -15.63 5.30 -28.66
C PHE A 403 -16.47 6.20 -27.74
N VAL A 404 -16.40 7.54 -27.85
CA VAL A 404 -17.16 8.48 -27.01
C VAL A 404 -18.67 8.24 -27.08
N HIS A 405 -19.19 7.88 -28.26
CA HIS A 405 -20.62 7.63 -28.47
C HIS A 405 -21.20 6.53 -27.57
N TRP A 406 -20.39 5.53 -27.16
CA TRP A 406 -20.82 4.47 -26.25
C TRP A 406 -21.13 5.00 -24.84
N TYR A 407 -20.46 6.07 -24.42
CA TYR A 407 -20.67 6.68 -23.11
C TYR A 407 -21.88 7.63 -23.18
N VAL A 408 -21.95 8.44 -24.23
CA VAL A 408 -23.07 9.38 -24.45
C VAL A 408 -24.40 8.64 -24.64
N SER A 409 -24.41 7.49 -25.31
CA SER A 409 -25.63 6.69 -25.47
C SER A 409 -26.20 6.15 -24.16
N GLU A 410 -25.39 6.12 -23.11
CA GLU A 410 -25.76 5.59 -21.79
C GLU A 410 -26.12 6.71 -20.80
N GLY A 411 -26.19 7.96 -21.27
CA GLY A 411 -26.66 9.11 -20.51
C GLY A 411 -25.58 9.98 -19.88
N MET A 412 -24.31 9.75 -20.21
CA MET A 412 -23.19 10.60 -19.81
C MET A 412 -23.06 11.82 -20.74
N GLU A 413 -22.82 13.01 -20.21
CA GLU A 413 -22.58 14.18 -21.04
C GLU A 413 -21.16 14.17 -21.62
N GLU A 414 -20.99 14.60 -22.88
CA GLU A 414 -19.66 14.66 -23.51
C GLU A 414 -18.71 15.62 -22.77
N GLY A 415 -19.25 16.62 -22.07
CA GLY A 415 -18.49 17.59 -21.27
C GLY A 415 -17.82 17.02 -20.02
N GLU A 416 -18.26 15.88 -19.52
CA GLU A 416 -17.65 15.24 -18.33
C GLU A 416 -16.24 14.69 -18.63
N PHE A 417 -15.95 14.34 -19.88
CA PHE A 417 -14.63 13.87 -20.30
C PHE A 417 -13.53 14.93 -20.12
N PRO A 418 -13.63 16.13 -20.72
CA PRO A 418 -12.64 17.17 -20.54
C PRO A 418 -12.59 17.70 -19.11
N GLU A 419 -13.71 17.70 -18.37
CA GLU A 419 -13.73 18.09 -16.95
C GLU A 419 -12.88 17.13 -16.10
N ALA A 420 -13.14 15.82 -16.20
CA ALA A 420 -12.34 14.82 -15.48
C ALA A 420 -10.85 14.90 -15.87
N ARG A 421 -10.56 15.12 -17.15
CA ARG A 421 -9.19 15.29 -17.66
C ARG A 421 -8.49 16.52 -17.09
N GLU A 422 -9.20 17.63 -16.93
CA GLU A 422 -8.67 18.87 -16.32
C GLU A 422 -8.37 18.66 -14.83
N VAL A 423 -9.25 17.95 -14.13
CA VAL A 423 -9.03 17.61 -12.71
C VAL A 423 -7.76 16.77 -12.53
N LEU A 424 -7.53 15.75 -13.37
CA LEU A 424 -6.28 14.99 -13.35
C LEU A 424 -5.07 15.87 -13.66
N HIS A 425 -5.19 16.80 -14.62
CA HIS A 425 -4.11 17.74 -14.91
C HIS A 425 -3.75 18.62 -13.71
N VAL A 426 -4.76 19.13 -12.99
CA VAL A 426 -4.55 19.88 -11.75
C VAL A 426 -3.85 19.03 -10.70
N LEU A 427 -4.22 17.75 -10.57
CA LEU A 427 -3.54 16.82 -9.67
C LEU A 427 -2.05 16.65 -10.02
N GLU A 428 -1.72 16.49 -11.31
CA GLU A 428 -0.33 16.42 -11.75
C GLU A 428 0.46 17.68 -11.35
N GLN A 429 -0.15 18.87 -11.51
CA GLN A 429 0.45 20.14 -11.09
C GLN A 429 0.60 20.24 -9.57
N ASP A 430 -0.37 19.77 -8.80
CA ASP A 430 -0.31 19.74 -7.33
C ASP A 430 0.87 18.86 -6.86
N TYR A 431 1.06 17.68 -7.46
CA TYR A 431 2.22 16.82 -7.18
C TYR A 431 3.56 17.48 -7.59
N LEU A 432 3.62 18.17 -8.73
CA LEU A 432 4.83 18.89 -9.16
C LEU A 432 5.14 20.05 -8.20
N GLY A 433 4.15 20.85 -7.83
CA GLY A 433 4.30 21.98 -6.91
C GLY A 433 4.84 21.57 -5.54
N VAL A 434 4.44 20.40 -5.02
CA VAL A 434 4.96 19.88 -3.74
C VAL A 434 6.43 19.42 -3.85
N THR A 435 6.91 19.12 -5.06
CA THR A 435 8.29 18.67 -5.29
C THR A 435 9.27 19.80 -5.57
N GLU A 436 8.79 20.99 -5.93
CA GLU A 436 9.66 22.14 -6.16
C GLU A 436 10.32 22.56 -4.84
N PRO A 437 11.65 22.69 -4.79
CA PRO A 437 12.31 23.20 -3.61
C PRO A 437 11.86 24.65 -3.41
N THR A 438 11.29 24.95 -2.24
CA THR A 438 10.92 26.32 -1.86
C THR A 438 12.12 27.23 -2.06
N LYS A 439 12.06 28.15 -3.03
CA LYS A 439 13.14 29.13 -3.34
C LYS A 439 13.33 30.20 -2.23
N GLN A 440 13.05 29.87 -0.98
CA GLN A 440 13.24 30.73 0.18
C GLN A 440 14.39 30.21 1.04
N ASN A 441 15.62 30.29 0.52
CA ASN A 441 16.84 30.42 1.32
C ASN A 441 18.04 30.85 0.44
N GLN A 442 17.81 31.80 -0.47
CA GLN A 442 18.87 32.67 -0.99
C GLN A 442 18.58 34.10 -0.49
N ALA A 443 18.60 34.27 0.83
CA ALA A 443 18.89 35.59 1.37
C ALA A 443 20.42 35.76 1.31
N SER A 444 20.85 36.75 0.53
CA SER A 444 22.22 37.28 0.45
C SER A 444 22.90 37.38 1.83
N PRO A 445 24.24 37.24 1.92
CA PRO A 445 24.95 37.42 3.18
C PRO A 445 24.89 38.89 3.58
N THR A 446 23.86 39.27 4.31
CA THR A 446 23.80 40.59 4.95
C THR A 446 24.88 40.61 6.02
N THR A 447 25.96 41.32 5.73
CA THR A 447 27.03 41.61 6.67
C THR A 447 26.42 42.29 7.89
N VAL A 448 26.23 41.54 8.98
CA VAL A 448 25.80 42.10 10.26
C VAL A 448 26.99 42.90 10.80
N ARG A 449 26.95 44.23 10.60
CA ARG A 449 27.79 45.16 11.35
C ARG A 449 27.33 45.14 12.81
N VAL A 450 28.20 44.66 13.68
CA VAL A 450 28.06 44.77 15.13
C VAL A 450 28.09 46.25 15.51
N ASN A 451 26.95 46.81 15.91
CA ASN A 451 26.90 48.02 16.71
C ASN A 451 26.60 47.61 18.14
N THR A 452 27.62 47.72 18.99
CA THR A 452 27.53 47.72 20.44
C THR A 452 26.78 48.95 20.93
N GLN A 453 25.71 48.77 21.71
CA GLN A 453 25.39 49.65 22.84
C GLN A 453 24.36 49.01 23.78
N ASP A 454 24.69 49.10 25.07
CA ASP A 454 24.02 48.55 26.25
C ASP A 454 22.60 49.11 26.50
N GLY A 455 21.78 48.33 27.20
CA GLY A 455 20.53 48.82 27.80
C GLY A 455 19.64 47.71 28.37
N SER A 456 19.72 47.55 29.68
CA SER A 456 18.94 46.66 30.57
C SER A 456 17.43 46.85 30.52
N GLU A 457 16.64 45.76 30.61
CA GLU A 457 15.51 45.60 31.55
C GLU A 457 14.93 44.16 31.54
N GLN A 458 14.38 43.76 32.69
CA GLN A 458 14.04 42.40 33.16
C GLN A 458 12.59 41.95 32.80
N PRO A 459 12.17 40.70 33.10
CA PRO A 459 11.12 39.98 32.40
C PRO A 459 9.74 40.06 33.06
N ASP A 460 8.67 39.94 32.27
CA ASP A 460 7.32 39.69 32.76
C ASP A 460 6.86 38.27 32.38
N ASP A 461 6.70 37.46 33.42
CA ASP A 461 5.91 36.22 33.42
C ASP A 461 4.42 36.57 33.35
N ASN A 462 3.67 35.93 32.46
CA ASN A 462 2.27 35.61 32.77
C ASN A 462 1.75 34.37 32.03
N ILE A 463 1.04 33.59 32.82
CA ILE A 463 0.64 32.19 32.67
C ILE A 463 -0.61 32.06 31.80
N SER A 464 -0.64 31.07 30.91
CA SER A 464 -1.85 30.29 30.63
C SER A 464 -1.50 28.87 30.22
N GLN A 465 -1.54 27.96 31.21
CA GLN A 465 -1.55 26.51 30.99
C GLN A 465 -2.93 26.07 30.51
N SER A 466 -3.01 25.46 29.34
CA SER A 466 -3.96 24.37 29.05
C SER A 466 -3.61 23.69 27.73
N ASN A 467 -2.88 22.58 27.80
CA ASN A 467 -3.14 21.34 27.08
C ASN A 467 -1.96 20.38 27.26
N HIS A 468 -2.23 19.25 27.91
CA HIS A 468 -1.31 18.12 28.00
C HIS A 468 -1.06 17.57 26.59
N ALA A 469 0.02 18.02 25.95
CA ALA A 469 0.64 17.30 24.84
C ALA A 469 1.45 16.14 25.42
N VAL A 470 1.03 14.91 25.10
CA VAL A 470 1.85 13.72 25.31
C VAL A 470 3.09 13.87 24.43
N ARG A 471 4.25 14.08 25.09
CA ARG A 471 5.56 14.14 24.44
C ARG A 471 5.86 12.80 23.76
N TRP A 472 5.92 12.80 22.44
CA TRP A 472 6.62 11.77 21.69
C TRP A 472 8.12 12.02 21.78
N THR A 473 8.89 10.98 22.04
CA THR A 473 10.34 11.02 21.94
C THR A 473 10.70 11.09 20.46
N ASP A 474 10.87 12.31 19.94
CA ASP A 474 11.82 12.51 18.86
C ASP A 474 13.17 12.03 19.38
N ILE A 475 13.69 10.94 18.81
CA ILE A 475 15.09 10.59 19.05
C ILE A 475 15.91 11.59 18.23
N ALA A 476 16.03 12.81 18.75
CA ALA A 476 17.14 13.69 18.43
C ALA A 476 18.37 13.09 19.11
N VAL A 477 19.13 12.28 18.38
CA VAL A 477 20.49 11.95 18.80
C VAL A 477 21.33 13.17 18.47
N ASP A 478 21.81 13.86 19.51
CA ASP A 478 22.83 14.89 19.39
C ASP A 478 24.00 14.37 18.54
N GLU A 479 24.32 15.08 17.46
CA GLU A 479 25.54 14.83 16.68
C GLU A 479 26.75 14.97 17.63
N PRO A 480 27.65 13.97 17.73
CA PRO A 480 28.88 14.18 18.45
C PRO A 480 29.77 15.12 17.64
N SER A 481 29.96 16.32 18.17
CA SER A 481 30.95 17.30 17.72
C SER A 481 32.32 16.63 17.56
N ILE A 482 32.81 16.53 16.32
CA ILE A 482 34.18 16.12 16.02
C ILE A 482 35.09 17.23 16.53
N GLN A 483 35.72 17.01 17.69
CA GLN A 483 36.84 17.82 18.15
C GLN A 483 38.03 17.54 17.22
N ALA A 484 38.39 18.54 16.42
CA ALA A 484 39.64 18.59 15.70
C ALA A 484 40.81 18.58 16.70
N VAL A 485 41.69 17.58 16.58
CA VAL A 485 43.02 17.58 17.21
C VAL A 485 43.99 18.30 16.25
N PRO A 486 44.91 19.15 16.73
CA PRO A 486 45.71 20.01 15.86
C PRO A 486 46.77 19.21 15.09
N GLU A 487 47.02 19.63 13.85
CA GLU A 487 48.18 19.26 13.06
C GLU A 487 49.44 19.89 13.66
N ASP A 488 50.43 19.07 14.01
CA ASP A 488 51.82 19.50 14.19
C ASP A 488 52.60 19.21 12.89
N GLU A 489 53.14 20.27 12.31
CA GLU A 489 54.16 20.24 11.26
C GLU A 489 55.49 19.71 11.83
N ASP A 490 56.14 18.75 11.16
CA ASP A 490 57.56 18.92 10.81
C ASP A 490 58.14 17.82 9.87
N SER A 491 58.48 18.28 8.67
CA SER A 491 59.74 18.15 7.90
C SER A 491 60.55 16.83 7.77
N HIS A 492 60.92 16.56 6.49
CA HIS A 492 62.10 15.84 5.94
C HIS A 492 62.12 14.29 6.05
N SER A 493 62.58 13.47 5.08
CA SER A 493 63.28 13.64 3.80
C SER A 493 63.40 12.25 3.08
N THR A 494 63.34 12.27 1.74
CA THR A 494 64.10 11.45 0.76
C THR A 494 64.03 9.90 0.68
N SER A 495 63.85 9.46 -0.58
CA SER A 495 64.56 8.38 -1.31
C SER A 495 63.88 7.00 -1.56
N SER A 496 63.47 6.83 -2.82
CA SER A 496 63.72 5.73 -3.78
C SER A 496 63.94 4.26 -3.34
N SER A 497 63.33 3.38 -4.16
CA SER A 497 63.87 2.16 -4.79
C SER A 497 63.42 0.77 -4.27
N SER A 498 62.73 0.06 -5.18
CA SER A 498 62.86 -1.34 -5.63
C SER A 498 63.27 -2.51 -4.70
N THR A 499 62.49 -3.59 -4.85
CA THR A 499 62.84 -5.03 -4.94
C THR A 499 63.22 -5.86 -3.69
N SER A 500 62.51 -7.00 -3.60
CA SER A 500 63.00 -8.37 -3.30
C SER A 500 62.81 -8.99 -1.89
N THR A 501 61.99 -10.04 -1.88
CA THR A 501 62.21 -11.40 -1.30
C THR A 501 62.43 -11.62 0.20
N ALA A 502 61.52 -12.36 0.84
CA ALA A 502 61.75 -13.57 1.67
C ALA A 502 60.41 -14.00 2.33
N ILE A 503 59.78 -15.11 1.96
CA ILE A 503 59.93 -16.47 2.53
C ILE A 503 59.76 -16.51 4.06
N TYR A 504 58.65 -17.06 4.55
CA TYR A 504 58.65 -18.08 5.63
C TYR A 504 57.41 -18.98 5.52
N ASN A 505 57.62 -20.20 6.00
CA ASN A 505 57.03 -21.46 5.61
C ASN A 505 56.03 -21.99 6.66
N LEU A 506 55.10 -22.84 6.21
CA LEU A 506 54.57 -24.05 6.87
C LEU A 506 53.76 -23.93 8.20
N LYS A 507 52.48 -24.32 8.15
CA LYS A 507 52.02 -25.68 8.55
C LYS A 507 50.50 -25.85 8.41
N VAL A 508 50.12 -26.87 7.64
CA VAL A 508 48.80 -27.52 7.58
C VAL A 508 48.88 -28.81 8.42
N PRO A 509 47.78 -29.25 9.05
CA PRO A 509 47.55 -30.68 9.21
C PRO A 509 46.25 -31.11 8.51
N GLN A 510 46.41 -32.03 7.54
CA GLN A 510 45.35 -32.90 7.05
C GLN A 510 45.20 -34.09 8.01
N THR A 511 43.97 -34.52 8.28
CA THR A 511 43.68 -35.89 8.73
C THR A 511 42.52 -36.46 7.90
N ARG A 512 42.78 -37.63 7.32
CA ARG A 512 41.93 -38.43 6.42
C ARG A 512 40.96 -39.33 7.21
N ILE A 513 39.73 -39.43 6.68
CA ILE A 513 38.97 -40.63 6.26
C ILE A 513 38.93 -41.84 7.20
N GLY A 514 37.70 -42.26 7.54
CA GLY A 514 37.35 -43.62 7.91
C GLY A 514 35.93 -43.98 7.46
N TYR A 515 35.81 -44.81 6.42
CA TYR A 515 34.58 -45.51 6.01
C TYR A 515 34.23 -46.60 7.02
N HIS A 516 32.95 -46.78 7.35
CA HIS A 516 32.39 -48.11 7.63
C HIS A 516 30.90 -48.18 7.27
N SER A 517 30.59 -49.19 6.46
CA SER A 517 29.28 -49.66 6.04
C SER A 517 28.60 -50.50 7.11
N ARG A 518 27.30 -50.31 7.32
CA ARG A 518 26.28 -51.36 7.31
C ARG A 518 24.90 -50.75 7.17
#